data_AF-A0A7T3CHK8-F1
#
_entry.id   AF-A0A7T3CHK8-F1
#
_cell.length_a   1.000
_cell.length_b   1.000
_cell.length_c   1.000
_cell.angle_alpha   90.00
_cell.angle_beta   90.00
_cell.angle_gamma   90.00
#
_symmetry.space_group_name_H-M   'P 1'
#
loop_
_entity.id
_entity.type
_entity.pdbx_description
1 polymer ?
#
loop_
_entity_poly.entity_id
_entity_poly.type
_entity_poly.pdbx_seq_one_letter_code
_entity_poly.pdbx_strand_id
1 'polypeptide(L)'
;MPVTEASATLEELRALHRPVLARALLCLAFGLLTVFWQPSNYWSWGDPGLSAVTWAVGLFMIAHGAVLLWLHRSLAAPLAEGPERSAIQSFAVLYALGGAVALLFAGQLGQLVLIVGLVYGIAGLTELILGLRTSQTSAMGRDWTIAGLVAVLAAAGLFLFGEMGSKALFGIVGGAAMIVGVFHLIAALTFRHDARVLQRHGTRGDSVNRAGDPGGP
;
A
#
# COMPACT_ATOMS: atom_id res chain seq x y z
N MET A 1 -16.79 -6.33 -24.49
CA MET A 1 -15.59 -5.47 -24.41
C MET A 1 -14.89 -5.50 -25.76
N PRO A 2 -14.59 -4.35 -26.37
CA PRO A 2 -13.69 -4.27 -27.52
C PRO A 2 -12.29 -4.80 -27.15
N VAL A 3 -11.61 -5.45 -28.10
CA VAL A 3 -10.32 -6.14 -27.90
C VAL A 3 -9.25 -5.25 -27.27
N THR A 4 -9.24 -3.97 -27.63
CA THR A 4 -8.28 -2.96 -27.14
C THR A 4 -8.43 -2.66 -25.63
N GLU A 5 -9.66 -2.68 -25.11
CA GLU A 5 -9.92 -2.46 -23.67
C GLU A 5 -9.47 -3.68 -22.84
N ALA A 6 -9.64 -4.89 -23.38
CA ALA A 6 -9.22 -6.11 -22.70
C ALA A 6 -7.69 -6.23 -22.59
N SER A 7 -6.95 -5.80 -23.62
CA SER A 7 -5.49 -5.75 -23.57
C SER A 7 -4.96 -4.73 -22.57
N ALA A 8 -5.55 -3.53 -22.52
CA ALA A 8 -5.15 -2.49 -21.58
C ALA A 8 -5.40 -2.91 -20.11
N THR A 9 -6.58 -3.49 -19.84
CA THR A 9 -6.92 -4.04 -18.53
C THR A 9 -5.95 -5.15 -18.09
N LEU A 10 -5.57 -6.05 -19.01
CA LEU A 10 -4.60 -7.12 -18.70
C LEU A 10 -3.21 -6.57 -18.37
N GLU A 11 -2.78 -5.53 -19.07
CA GLU A 11 -1.50 -4.86 -18.83
C GLU A 11 -1.48 -4.15 -17.47
N GLU A 12 -2.55 -3.43 -17.12
CA GLU A 12 -2.73 -2.79 -15.81
C GLU A 12 -2.66 -3.83 -14.67
N LEU A 13 -3.42 -4.93 -14.76
CA LEU A 13 -3.43 -5.98 -13.73
C LEU A 13 -2.05 -6.61 -13.51
N ARG A 14 -1.28 -6.82 -14.59
CA ARG A 14 0.09 -7.37 -14.52
C ARG A 14 1.06 -6.37 -13.89
N ALA A 15 0.94 -5.09 -14.24
CA ALA A 15 1.77 -4.02 -13.69
C ALA A 15 1.52 -3.82 -12.19
N LEU A 16 0.27 -3.95 -11.74
CA LEU A 16 -0.14 -3.79 -10.34
C LEU A 16 0.29 -4.94 -9.43
N HIS A 17 0.30 -6.18 -9.92
CA HIS A 17 0.47 -7.36 -9.08
C HIS A 17 1.72 -7.31 -8.18
N ARG A 18 2.89 -7.02 -8.77
CA ARG A 18 4.18 -7.04 -8.04
C ARG A 18 4.29 -5.94 -6.97
N PRO A 19 4.06 -4.65 -7.28
CA PRO A 19 4.17 -3.59 -6.28
C PRO A 19 3.10 -3.70 -5.17
N VAL A 20 1.87 -4.10 -5.50
CA VAL A 20 0.80 -4.29 -4.50
C VAL A 20 1.13 -5.44 -3.56
N LEU A 21 1.65 -6.56 -4.09
CA LEU A 21 2.11 -7.67 -3.27
C LEU A 21 3.25 -7.26 -2.33
N ALA A 22 4.22 -6.49 -2.83
CA ALA A 22 5.32 -6.01 -1.99
C ALA A 22 4.84 -5.05 -0.90
N ARG A 23 3.88 -4.16 -1.20
CA ARG A 23 3.23 -3.30 -0.20
C ARG A 23 2.53 -4.14 0.86
N ALA A 24 1.80 -5.17 0.44
CA ALA A 24 1.12 -6.08 1.34
C ALA A 24 2.10 -6.79 2.28
N LEU A 25 3.16 -7.38 1.73
CA LEU A 25 4.18 -8.10 2.50
C LEU A 25 4.94 -7.18 3.46
N LEU A 26 5.29 -5.97 3.02
CA LEU A 26 5.93 -4.97 3.89
C LEU A 26 5.04 -4.63 5.09
N CYS A 27 3.77 -4.33 4.82
CA CYS A 27 2.78 -4.01 5.85
C CYS A 27 2.53 -5.18 6.82
N LEU A 28 2.41 -6.41 6.30
CA LEU A 28 2.23 -7.61 7.13
C LEU A 28 3.48 -7.91 7.97
N ALA A 29 4.68 -7.81 7.39
CA ALA A 29 5.93 -8.02 8.10
C ALA A 29 6.08 -7.01 9.26
N PHE A 30 5.79 -5.73 9.00
CA PHE A 30 5.80 -4.71 10.03
C PHE A 30 4.71 -4.95 11.07
N GLY A 31 3.47 -5.24 10.67
CA GLY A 31 2.38 -5.58 11.59
C GLY A 31 2.75 -6.76 12.51
N LEU A 32 3.28 -7.85 11.95
CA LEU A 32 3.73 -9.00 12.73
C LEU A 32 4.87 -8.63 13.67
N LEU A 33 5.84 -7.84 13.21
CA LEU A 33 6.93 -7.32 14.05
C LEU A 33 6.37 -6.60 15.27
N THR A 34 5.37 -5.73 15.10
CA THR A 34 4.77 -4.99 16.23
C THR A 34 4.02 -5.88 17.22
N VAL A 35 3.40 -6.97 16.75
CA VAL A 35 2.66 -7.92 17.58
C VAL A 35 3.61 -8.77 18.42
N PHE A 36 4.70 -9.26 17.82
CA PHE A 36 5.63 -10.18 18.48
C PHE A 36 6.73 -9.48 19.28
N TRP A 37 7.01 -8.20 19.01
CA TRP A 37 7.97 -7.43 19.80
C TRP A 37 7.32 -6.97 21.11
N GLN A 38 7.24 -7.86 22.10
CA GLN A 38 6.65 -7.59 23.42
C GLN A 38 7.70 -7.60 24.55
N PRO A 39 7.47 -6.83 25.64
CA PRO A 39 8.30 -6.93 26.83
C PRO A 39 8.13 -8.34 27.41
N SER A 40 9.20 -9.13 27.45
CA SER A 40 9.18 -10.47 28.03
C SER A 40 10.28 -10.60 29.08
N ASN A 41 9.88 -11.04 30.27
CA ASN A 41 10.75 -11.34 31.39
C ASN A 41 11.56 -12.63 31.15
N TYR A 42 11.19 -13.41 30.12
CA TYR A 42 11.69 -14.76 29.85
C TYR A 42 12.47 -14.84 28.52
N TRP A 43 12.43 -13.78 27.72
CA TRP A 43 13.05 -13.72 26.39
C TRP A 43 13.72 -12.35 26.18
N SER A 44 15.00 -12.34 25.80
CA SER A 44 15.89 -11.17 25.90
C SER A 44 15.60 -9.97 24.98
N TRP A 45 14.45 -9.92 24.30
CA TRP A 45 14.12 -8.84 23.35
C TRP A 45 13.37 -7.64 23.97
N GLY A 46 13.14 -7.65 25.30
CA GLY A 46 12.89 -6.46 26.13
C GLY A 46 11.72 -5.56 25.75
N ASP A 47 11.53 -4.49 26.53
CA ASP A 47 10.64 -3.39 26.16
C ASP A 47 11.34 -2.54 25.08
N PRO A 48 10.82 -2.44 23.84
CA PRO A 48 11.39 -1.57 22.82
C PRO A 48 11.29 -0.13 23.31
N GLY A 49 12.43 0.36 23.78
CA GLY A 49 12.64 1.76 24.10
C GLY A 49 12.28 2.63 22.90
N LEU A 50 12.04 3.91 23.17
CA LEU A 50 11.62 4.89 22.15
C LEU A 50 12.54 4.88 20.91
N SER A 51 13.84 4.69 21.09
CA SER A 51 14.81 4.62 19.99
C SER A 51 14.51 3.46 19.03
N ALA A 52 14.31 2.24 19.55
CA ALA A 52 14.01 1.07 18.73
C ALA A 52 12.69 1.22 17.96
N VAL A 53 11.66 1.78 18.62
CA VAL A 53 10.37 2.09 17.99
C VAL A 53 10.54 3.14 16.88
N THR A 54 11.30 4.21 17.14
CA THR A 54 11.59 5.26 16.16
C THR A 54 12.29 4.68 14.92
N TRP A 55 13.30 3.83 15.13
CA TRP A 55 14.00 3.15 14.05
C TRP A 55 13.08 2.26 13.21
N ALA A 56 12.29 1.42 13.87
CA ALA A 56 11.40 0.49 13.19
C ALA A 56 10.30 1.23 12.40
N VAL A 57 9.65 2.23 12.99
CA VAL A 57 8.61 3.03 12.32
C VAL A 57 9.21 3.87 11.18
N GLY A 58 10.33 4.56 11.44
CA GLY A 58 10.97 5.40 10.44
C GLY A 58 11.45 4.62 9.22
N LEU A 59 12.11 3.48 9.42
CA LEU A 59 12.50 2.59 8.32
C LEU A 59 11.30 2.00 7.59
N PHE A 60 10.25 1.62 8.32
CA PHE A 60 9.01 1.17 7.70
C PHE A 60 8.38 2.24 6.80
N MET A 61 8.29 3.49 7.27
CA MET A 61 7.76 4.60 6.47
C MET A 61 8.61 4.87 5.21
N ILE A 62 9.94 4.81 5.33
CA ILE A 62 10.85 4.93 4.18
C ILE A 62 10.61 3.81 3.17
N ALA A 63 10.56 2.56 3.64
CA ALA A 63 10.29 1.41 2.79
C ALA A 63 8.89 1.51 2.14
N HIS A 64 7.89 1.99 2.88
CA HIS A 64 6.53 2.18 2.39
C HIS A 64 6.49 3.23 1.27
N GLY A 65 7.16 4.36 1.47
CA GLY A 65 7.34 5.38 0.43
C GLY A 65 8.06 4.84 -0.81
N ALA A 66 9.12 4.05 -0.63
CA ALA A 66 9.84 3.44 -1.75
C ALA A 66 8.97 2.46 -2.56
N VAL A 67 8.16 1.64 -1.89
CA VAL A 67 7.20 0.73 -2.57
C VAL A 67 6.13 1.52 -3.32
N LEU A 68 5.63 2.63 -2.77
CA LEU A 68 4.69 3.50 -3.46
C LEU A 68 5.30 4.21 -4.68
N LEU A 69 6.58 4.61 -4.62
CA LEU A 69 7.29 5.11 -5.79
C LEU A 69 7.48 4.02 -6.86
N TRP A 70 7.72 2.78 -6.46
CA TRP A 70 7.75 1.66 -7.40
C TRP A 70 6.39 1.38 -8.04
N LEU A 71 5.30 1.46 -7.27
CA LEU A 71 3.93 1.37 -7.76
C LEU A 71 3.63 2.48 -8.78
N HIS A 72 3.97 3.73 -8.45
CA HIS A 72 3.84 4.87 -9.37
C HIS A 72 4.57 4.63 -10.70
N ARG A 73 5.81 4.12 -10.65
CA ARG A 73 6.58 3.79 -11.87
C ARG A 73 5.97 2.65 -12.67
N SER A 74 5.39 1.66 -11.99
CA SER A 74 4.75 0.51 -12.63
C SER A 74 3.45 0.92 -13.36
N LEU A 75 2.75 1.92 -12.84
CA LEU A 75 1.54 2.49 -13.43
C LEU A 75 1.83 3.54 -14.52
N ALA A 76 3.07 4.03 -14.63
CA ALA A 76 3.44 5.06 -15.60
C ALA A 76 3.46 4.57 -17.06
N ALA A 77 3.52 3.26 -17.31
CA ALA A 77 3.45 2.67 -18.65
C ALA A 77 2.01 2.39 -19.13
N PRO A 78 1.08 1.86 -18.29
CA PRO A 78 -0.27 1.50 -18.74
C PRO A 78 -1.34 2.60 -18.56
N LEU A 79 -1.14 3.59 -17.70
CA LEU A 79 -2.14 4.63 -17.41
C LEU A 79 -1.67 6.02 -17.87
N ALA A 80 -2.52 6.69 -18.65
CA ALA A 80 -2.31 8.02 -19.20
C ALA A 80 -2.03 9.09 -18.13
N GLU A 81 -1.42 10.21 -18.56
CA GLU A 81 -0.96 11.35 -17.75
C GLU A 81 -2.09 12.11 -17.01
N GLY A 82 -2.68 11.49 -15.98
CA GLY A 82 -3.71 12.10 -15.15
C GLY A 82 -3.16 12.79 -13.88
N PRO A 83 -3.90 13.75 -13.28
CA PRO A 83 -3.56 14.39 -12.00
C PRO A 83 -3.33 13.38 -10.85
N GLU A 84 -3.97 12.23 -10.94
CA GLU A 84 -3.88 11.10 -10.00
C GLU A 84 -2.46 10.53 -9.88
N ARG A 85 -1.69 10.58 -10.97
CA ARG A 85 -0.29 10.16 -11.00
C ARG A 85 0.60 11.01 -10.11
N SER A 86 0.36 12.33 -10.09
CA SER A 86 1.08 13.29 -9.24
C SER A 86 0.74 13.10 -7.75
N ALA A 87 -0.50 12.73 -7.44
CA ALA A 87 -0.94 12.45 -6.08
C ALA A 87 -0.16 11.26 -5.48
N ILE A 88 -0.02 10.15 -6.22
CA ILE A 88 0.73 8.96 -5.77
C ILE A 88 2.18 9.29 -5.44
N GLN A 89 2.84 10.05 -6.31
CA GLN A 89 4.22 10.48 -6.06
C GLN A 89 4.31 11.36 -4.81
N SER A 90 3.36 12.27 -4.61
CA SER A 90 3.38 13.22 -3.49
C SER A 90 3.32 12.52 -2.13
N PHE A 91 2.38 11.59 -1.92
CA PHE A 91 2.31 10.89 -0.64
C PHE A 91 3.39 9.81 -0.48
N ALA A 92 3.92 9.25 -1.57
CA ALA A 92 5.08 8.37 -1.52
C ALA A 92 6.33 9.11 -0.99
N VAL A 93 6.57 10.32 -1.50
CA VAL A 93 7.63 11.20 -1.00
C VAL A 93 7.35 11.63 0.44
N LEU A 94 6.10 11.89 0.80
CA LEU A 94 5.72 12.26 2.17
C LEU A 94 6.03 11.14 3.17
N TYR A 95 5.72 9.88 2.85
CA TYR A 95 6.10 8.74 3.69
C TYR A 95 7.62 8.60 3.82
N ALA A 96 8.35 8.72 2.72
CA ALA A 96 9.81 8.59 2.73
C ALA A 96 10.49 9.71 3.52
N LEU A 97 10.11 10.96 3.27
CA LEU A 97 10.63 12.12 3.97
C LEU A 97 10.20 12.12 5.43
N GLY A 98 8.94 11.80 5.72
CA GLY A 98 8.42 11.68 7.07
C GLY A 98 9.16 10.65 7.91
N GLY A 99 9.48 9.49 7.33
CA GLY A 99 10.32 8.48 7.98
C GLY A 99 11.73 8.98 8.24
N ALA A 100 12.36 9.66 7.28
CA ALA A 100 13.69 10.26 7.48
C ALA A 100 13.69 11.34 8.57
N VAL A 101 12.68 12.22 8.59
CA VAL A 101 12.50 13.24 9.61
C VAL A 101 12.30 12.59 10.98
N ALA A 102 11.50 11.52 11.08
CA ALA A 102 11.31 10.78 12.32
C ALA A 102 12.66 10.22 12.85
N LEU A 103 13.47 9.60 11.99
CA LEU A 103 14.77 9.04 12.40
C LEU A 103 15.76 10.11 12.86
N LEU A 104 15.75 11.29 12.25
CA LEU A 104 16.73 12.35 12.51
C LEU A 104 16.31 13.26 13.67
N PHE A 105 15.01 13.45 13.90
CA PHE A 105 14.50 14.50 14.79
C PHE A 105 13.56 14.01 15.90
N ALA A 106 13.03 12.79 15.84
CA ALA A 106 12.11 12.29 16.89
C ALA A 106 12.88 11.74 18.10
N GLY A 107 13.41 12.65 18.92
CA GLY A 107 14.06 12.31 20.19
C GLY A 107 13.08 12.05 21.34
N GLN A 108 11.82 12.46 21.19
CA GLN A 108 10.76 12.33 22.20
C GLN A 108 9.51 11.66 21.61
N LEU A 109 8.73 10.99 22.47
CA LEU A 109 7.53 10.27 22.03
C LEU A 109 6.52 11.19 21.31
N GLY A 110 6.24 12.37 21.88
CA GLY A 110 5.32 13.34 21.26
C GLY A 110 5.79 13.82 19.88
N GLN A 111 7.10 13.95 19.66
CA GLN A 111 7.65 14.29 18.34
C GLN A 111 7.39 13.18 17.33
N LEU A 112 7.58 11.91 17.73
CA LEU A 112 7.30 10.76 16.87
C LEU A 112 5.80 10.67 16.55
N VAL A 113 4.94 10.82 17.56
CA VAL A 113 3.48 10.84 17.40
C VAL A 113 3.06 11.93 16.40
N LEU A 114 3.59 13.14 16.56
CA LEU A 114 3.28 14.27 15.69
C LEU A 114 3.70 14.00 14.24
N ILE A 115 4.94 13.55 14.01
CA ILE A 115 5.47 13.30 12.66
C ILE A 115 4.68 12.17 11.98
N VAL A 116 4.53 11.03 12.65
CA VAL A 116 3.85 9.86 12.08
C VAL A 116 2.37 10.16 11.87
N GLY A 117 1.72 10.80 12.86
CA GLY A 117 0.31 11.19 12.78
C GLY A 117 0.02 12.16 11.65
N LEU A 118 0.86 13.18 11.45
CA LEU A 118 0.70 14.11 10.33
C LEU A 118 0.91 13.43 8.97
N VAL A 119 1.93 12.58 8.86
CA VAL A 119 2.19 11.85 7.61
C VAL A 119 1.03 10.91 7.29
N TYR A 120 0.59 10.09 8.25
CA TYR A 120 -0.57 9.20 8.07
C TYR A 120 -1.85 9.97 7.78
N GLY A 121 -2.07 11.12 8.42
CA GLY A 121 -3.26 11.95 8.21
C GLY A 121 -3.29 12.56 6.81
N ILE A 122 -2.21 13.22 6.39
CA ILE A 122 -2.13 13.89 5.08
C ILE A 122 -2.07 12.85 3.94
N ALA A 123 -1.20 11.83 4.07
CA ALA A 123 -1.10 10.77 3.08
C ALA A 123 -2.40 9.97 2.99
N GLY A 124 -2.97 9.57 4.14
CA GLY A 124 -4.21 8.80 4.21
C GLY A 124 -5.40 9.55 3.63
N LEU A 125 -5.53 10.85 3.91
CA LEU A 125 -6.62 11.65 3.33
C LEU A 125 -6.47 11.79 1.82
N THR A 126 -5.25 12.00 1.33
CA THR A 126 -4.96 12.07 -0.11
C THR A 126 -5.27 10.74 -0.80
N GLU A 127 -4.85 9.64 -0.18
CA GLU A 127 -5.09 8.26 -0.66
C GLU A 127 -6.58 7.91 -0.66
N LEU A 128 -7.31 8.35 0.37
CA LEU A 128 -8.76 8.17 0.47
C LEU A 128 -9.50 8.95 -0.63
N ILE A 129 -9.16 10.22 -0.84
CA ILE A 129 -9.76 11.04 -1.90
C ILE A 129 -9.48 10.43 -3.28
N LEU A 130 -8.25 9.95 -3.50
CA LEU A 130 -7.87 9.28 -4.74
C LEU A 130 -8.67 7.99 -4.95
N GLY A 131 -8.80 7.16 -3.91
CA GLY A 131 -9.58 5.93 -3.96
C GLY A 131 -11.05 6.18 -4.27
N LEU A 132 -11.67 7.17 -3.63
CA LEU A 132 -13.06 7.53 -3.88
C LEU A 132 -13.29 7.97 -5.33
N ARG A 133 -12.37 8.77 -5.91
CA ARG A 133 -12.43 9.23 -7.31
C ARG A 133 -12.22 8.12 -8.33
N THR A 134 -11.38 7.13 -7.99
CA THR A 134 -10.98 6.04 -8.91
C THR A 134 -11.73 4.72 -8.67
N SER A 135 -12.62 4.67 -7.67
CA SER A 135 -13.31 3.45 -7.20
C SER A 135 -14.10 2.71 -8.28
N GLN A 136 -14.57 3.41 -9.31
CA GLN A 136 -15.36 2.85 -10.41
C GLN A 136 -14.56 2.63 -11.70
N THR A 137 -13.35 3.17 -11.79
CA THR A 137 -12.58 3.27 -13.04
C THR A 137 -11.27 2.49 -13.02
N SER A 138 -10.69 2.24 -11.84
CA SER A 138 -9.48 1.44 -11.69
C SER A 138 -9.74 0.22 -10.82
N ALA A 139 -9.09 -0.89 -11.18
CA ALA A 139 -9.09 -2.13 -10.40
C ALA A 139 -8.64 -1.92 -8.94
N MET A 140 -7.92 -0.84 -8.65
CA MET A 140 -7.36 -0.56 -7.34
C MET A 140 -8.10 0.51 -6.53
N GLY A 141 -9.11 1.18 -7.09
CA GLY A 141 -9.77 2.32 -6.45
C GLY A 141 -10.40 2.01 -5.08
N ARG A 142 -11.00 0.81 -4.92
CA ARG A 142 -11.54 0.37 -3.63
C ARG A 142 -10.44 0.10 -2.60
N ASP A 143 -9.30 -0.45 -3.01
CA ASP A 143 -8.19 -0.76 -2.10
C ASP A 143 -7.48 0.51 -1.62
N TRP A 144 -7.37 1.53 -2.50
CA TRP A 144 -6.93 2.88 -2.13
C TRP A 144 -7.84 3.51 -1.08
N THR A 145 -9.16 3.34 -1.23
CA THR A 145 -10.15 3.87 -0.27
C THR A 145 -9.96 3.24 1.11
N ILE A 146 -9.79 1.91 1.16
CA ILE A 146 -9.54 1.18 2.41
C ILE A 146 -8.21 1.62 3.05
N ALA A 147 -7.14 1.71 2.25
CA ALA A 147 -5.83 2.14 2.75
C ALA A 147 -5.88 3.55 3.35
N GLY A 148 -6.46 4.50 2.61
CA GLY A 148 -6.59 5.88 3.04
C GLY A 148 -7.45 6.02 4.30
N LEU A 149 -8.58 5.32 4.36
CA LEU A 149 -9.44 5.32 5.55
C LEU A 149 -8.69 4.77 6.78
N VAL A 150 -8.00 3.64 6.65
CA VAL A 150 -7.24 3.04 7.74
C VAL A 150 -6.10 3.96 8.18
N ALA A 151 -5.42 4.62 7.25
CA ALA A 151 -4.36 5.58 7.58
C ALA A 151 -4.89 6.82 8.33
N VAL A 152 -6.04 7.37 7.91
CA VAL A 152 -6.70 8.48 8.61
C VAL A 152 -7.13 8.07 10.02
N LEU A 153 -7.72 6.89 10.18
CA LEU A 153 -8.10 6.37 11.49
C LEU A 153 -6.88 6.11 12.39
N ALA A 154 -5.77 5.63 11.82
CA ALA A 154 -4.53 5.45 12.54
C ALA A 154 -3.95 6.80 13.00
N ALA A 155 -3.99 7.84 12.16
CA ALA A 155 -3.59 9.19 12.55
C ALA A 155 -4.44 9.72 13.71
N ALA A 156 -5.76 9.55 13.65
CA ALA A 156 -6.65 9.91 14.74
C ALA A 156 -6.31 9.13 16.03
N GLY A 157 -6.09 7.82 15.91
CA GLY A 157 -5.65 6.98 17.03
C GLY A 157 -4.32 7.44 17.63
N LEU A 158 -3.36 7.85 16.80
CA LEU A 158 -2.06 8.38 17.26
C LEU A 158 -2.22 9.68 18.04
N PHE A 159 -3.04 10.62 17.58
CA PHE A 159 -3.25 11.87 18.31
C PHE A 159 -4.03 11.68 19.62
N LEU A 160 -4.89 10.67 19.70
CA LEU A 160 -5.67 10.38 20.92
C LEU A 160 -4.91 9.53 21.94
N PHE A 161 -4.12 8.57 21.48
CA PHE A 161 -3.55 7.51 22.32
C PHE A 161 -2.04 7.30 22.16
N GLY A 162 -1.40 7.92 21.16
CA GLY A 162 0.01 7.67 20.82
C GLY A 162 1.01 8.09 21.90
N GLU A 163 0.65 9.08 22.74
CA GLU A 163 1.50 9.52 23.86
C GLU A 163 1.37 8.64 25.12
N MET A 164 0.48 7.64 25.13
CA MET A 164 0.35 6.69 26.25
C MET A 164 1.58 5.76 26.39
N GLY A 165 2.45 5.73 25.38
CA GLY A 165 3.72 5.02 25.40
C GLY A 165 4.16 4.61 24.00
N SER A 166 5.44 4.28 23.86
CA SER A 166 6.01 3.78 22.59
C SER A 166 5.26 2.56 22.06
N LYS A 167 4.73 1.72 22.96
CA LYS A 167 3.87 0.57 22.64
C LYS A 167 2.53 0.94 22.04
N ALA A 168 1.86 1.99 22.54
CA ALA A 168 0.58 2.43 22.00
C ALA A 168 0.76 2.89 20.55
N LEU A 169 1.78 3.72 20.29
CA LEU A 169 2.15 4.13 18.94
C LEU A 169 2.45 2.91 18.04
N PHE A 170 3.28 1.98 18.52
CA PHE A 170 3.64 0.77 17.75
C PHE A 170 2.42 -0.09 17.42
N GLY A 171 1.51 -0.27 18.37
CA GLY A 171 0.26 -1.01 18.18
C GLY A 171 -0.67 -0.35 17.16
N ILE A 172 -0.78 0.98 17.17
CA ILE A 172 -1.64 1.72 16.24
C ILE A 172 -1.08 1.65 14.81
N VAL A 173 0.20 1.97 14.63
CA VAL A 173 0.86 1.94 13.30
C VAL A 173 0.90 0.52 12.76
N GLY A 174 1.26 -0.45 13.61
CA GLY A 174 1.35 -1.86 13.26
C GLY A 174 -0.01 -2.51 12.95
N GLY A 175 -1.04 -2.18 13.74
CA GLY A 175 -2.41 -2.63 13.49
C GLY A 175 -2.96 -2.08 12.18
N ALA A 176 -2.75 -0.79 11.92
CA ALA A 176 -3.10 -0.17 10.64
C ALA A 176 -2.38 -0.85 9.46
N ALA A 177 -1.07 -1.10 9.61
CA ALA A 177 -0.30 -1.81 8.60
C ALA A 177 -0.84 -3.24 8.37
N MET A 178 -1.17 -3.99 9.43
CA MET A 178 -1.74 -5.34 9.30
C MET A 178 -3.04 -5.32 8.48
N ILE A 179 -3.97 -4.42 8.80
CA ILE A 179 -5.25 -4.30 8.09
C ILE A 179 -4.99 -4.01 6.60
N VAL A 180 -4.21 -2.97 6.29
CA VAL A 180 -3.86 -2.60 4.91
C VAL A 180 -3.17 -3.78 4.19
N GLY A 181 -2.26 -4.45 4.87
CA GLY A 181 -1.51 -5.59 4.36
C GLY A 181 -2.39 -6.76 3.95
N VAL A 182 -3.37 -7.13 4.78
CA VAL A 182 -4.32 -8.21 4.46
C VAL A 182 -5.16 -7.86 3.23
N PHE A 183 -5.75 -6.66 3.18
CA PHE A 183 -6.56 -6.23 2.04
C PHE A 183 -5.74 -6.17 0.75
N HIS A 184 -4.52 -5.63 0.80
CA HIS A 184 -3.63 -5.58 -0.37
C HIS A 184 -3.15 -6.97 -0.80
N LEU A 185 -2.96 -7.90 0.14
CA LEU A 185 -2.59 -9.28 -0.19
C LEU A 185 -3.71 -9.95 -0.97
N ILE A 186 -4.96 -9.83 -0.50
CA ILE A 186 -6.13 -10.35 -1.19
C ILE A 186 -6.24 -9.72 -2.58
N ALA A 187 -6.13 -8.39 -2.69
CA ALA A 187 -6.14 -7.67 -3.95
C ALA A 187 -5.06 -8.16 -4.94
N ALA A 188 -3.82 -8.31 -4.49
CA ALA A 188 -2.73 -8.79 -5.33
C ALA A 188 -2.96 -10.22 -5.86
N LEU A 189 -3.56 -11.09 -5.04
CA LEU A 189 -3.94 -12.44 -5.43
C LEU A 189 -5.10 -12.43 -6.44
N THR A 190 -6.08 -11.54 -6.25
CA THR A 190 -7.18 -11.30 -7.19
C THR A 190 -6.66 -10.82 -8.54
N PHE A 191 -5.78 -9.82 -8.58
CA PHE A 191 -5.19 -9.33 -9.84
C PHE A 191 -4.46 -10.43 -10.61
N ARG A 192 -3.74 -11.32 -9.90
CA ARG A 192 -3.09 -12.48 -10.52
C ARG A 192 -4.10 -13.48 -11.09
N HIS A 193 -5.24 -13.67 -10.42
CA HIS A 193 -6.30 -14.54 -10.89
C HIS A 193 -6.98 -13.95 -12.14
N ASP A 194 -7.41 -12.69 -12.07
CA ASP A 194 -8.14 -12.00 -13.13
C ASP A 194 -7.29 -11.88 -14.40
N ALA A 195 -6.00 -11.58 -14.27
CA ALA A 195 -5.07 -11.56 -15.39
C ALA A 195 -4.97 -12.94 -16.09
N ARG A 196 -5.02 -14.05 -15.34
CA ARG A 196 -5.00 -15.41 -15.92
C ARG A 196 -6.32 -15.74 -16.62
N VAL A 197 -7.44 -15.29 -16.08
CA VAL A 197 -8.77 -15.49 -16.68
C VAL A 197 -8.88 -14.71 -18.00
N LEU A 198 -8.50 -13.43 -18.02
CA LEU A 198 -8.49 -12.62 -19.25
C LEU A 198 -7.58 -13.22 -20.33
N GLN A 199 -6.38 -13.68 -19.96
CA GLN A 199 -5.45 -14.31 -20.91
C GLN A 199 -6.03 -15.57 -21.56
N ARG A 200 -6.74 -16.41 -20.79
CA ARG A 200 -7.38 -17.64 -21.31
C ARG A 200 -8.51 -17.31 -22.28
N HIS A 201 -9.33 -16.31 -21.98
CA HIS A 201 -10.41 -15.87 -22.87
C HIS A 201 -9.87 -15.28 -24.17
N GLY A 202 -8.80 -14.49 -24.13
CA GLY A 202 -8.12 -14.01 -25.34
C GLY A 202 -7.63 -15.16 -26.23
N THR A 203 -6.91 -16.13 -25.65
CA THR A 203 -6.41 -17.29 -26.42
C THR A 203 -7.52 -18.17 -27.00
N ARG A 204 -8.65 -18.32 -26.30
CA ARG A 204 -9.80 -19.12 -26.78
C ARG A 204 -10.54 -18.39 -27.91
N GLY A 205 -10.73 -17.08 -27.78
CA GLY A 205 -11.33 -16.25 -28.83
C GLY A 205 -10.55 -16.34 -30.14
N ASP A 206 -9.23 -16.20 -30.08
CA ASP A 206 -8.35 -16.32 -31.26
C ASP A 206 -8.40 -17.72 -31.90
N SER A 207 -8.48 -18.78 -31.08
CA SER A 207 -8.57 -20.16 -31.59
C SER A 207 -9.90 -20.44 -32.31
N VAL A 208 -11.01 -19.88 -31.81
CA VAL A 208 -12.34 -20.02 -32.44
C VAL A 208 -12.39 -19.19 -33.72
N ASN A 209 -11.81 -17.99 -33.73
CA ASN A 209 -11.79 -17.13 -34.91
C ASN A 209 -10.94 -17.75 -36.05
N ARG A 210 -9.83 -18.42 -35.72
CA ARG A 210 -9.05 -19.19 -36.71
C ARG A 210 -9.74 -20.46 -37.20
N ALA A 211 -10.55 -21.11 -36.37
CA ALA A 211 -11.28 -22.31 -36.76
C ALA A 211 -12.56 -21.99 -37.56
N GLY A 212 -13.13 -20.79 -37.36
CA GLY A 212 -14.31 -20.28 -38.04
C GLY A 212 -14.03 -19.47 -39.31
N ASP A 213 -12.76 -19.29 -39.68
CA ASP A 213 -12.34 -18.78 -40.99
C ASP A 213 -11.96 -19.96 -41.89
N PRO A 214 -12.93 -20.60 -42.58
CA PRO A 214 -12.65 -21.47 -43.71
C PRO A 214 -12.25 -20.58 -44.89
N GLY A 215 -11.11 -19.90 -44.78
CA GLY A 215 -10.44 -19.30 -45.90
C GLY A 215 -9.94 -20.41 -46.82
N GLY A 216 -10.81 -20.90 -47.70
CA GLY A 216 -10.41 -21.13 -49.09
C GLY A 216 -10.02 -19.79 -49.74
N PRO A 217 -9.36 -19.77 -50.90
CA PRO A 217 -9.17 -20.85 -51.88
C PRO A 217 -8.00 -21.81 -51.59
#